data_AF-A0A537L1C4-F1
#
_entry.id   AF-A0A537L1C4-F1
#
_cell.length_a   1.000
_cell.length_b   1.000
_cell.length_c   1.000
_cell.angle_alpha   90.00
_cell.angle_beta   90.00
_cell.angle_gamma   90.00
#
_symmetry.space_group_name_H-M   'P 1'
#
loop_
_entity.id
_entity.type
_entity.pdbx_description
1 polymer ?
#
loop_
_entity_poly.entity_id
_entity_poly.type
_entity_poly.pdbx_seq_one_letter_code
_entity_poly.pdbx_strand_id
1 'polypeptide(L)'
;MRVRKLCELSPKPACHSGRPRITNHESRITNPWESSVNLHQLRIFATVARLGSFSRAAEELHISQPSVSIQVADLERALGVDLFKQGERPIRLTEAGSVLEDYARRILALVDGAEAAVKEAKHLRRPRPAADAAVDAEAAPLGGADAGPPFEVIEHTADVGIIAYGRSLEELFSHAAMGMMHFLIDAASVRPIEQRTRTVEAEDREGLLINWLNDLLLLLNAEGFVPARFEVRELTGTRLRADVAGEPVDPERHRFHLDVKAATYHQLDVRKNEMWEARVIFDV
;
A
#
# COMPACT_ATOMS: atom_id res chain seq x y z
N MET A 1 73.48 46.16 4.08
CA MET A 1 72.17 45.48 4.14
C MET A 1 71.08 46.52 3.93
N ARG A 2 70.37 46.49 2.80
CA ARG A 2 69.44 47.55 2.36
C ARG A 2 68.10 47.44 3.09
N VAL A 3 67.65 48.59 3.60
CA VAL A 3 66.30 48.89 4.11
C VAL A 3 65.43 49.41 2.96
N ARG A 4 64.13 49.05 2.91
CA ARG A 4 62.98 49.81 2.33
C ARG A 4 61.67 49.05 2.66
N LYS A 5 60.76 49.62 3.47
CA LYS A 5 59.54 50.41 3.09
C LYS A 5 58.44 49.53 2.43
N LEU A 6 57.13 49.62 2.67
CA LEU A 6 56.22 50.46 3.49
C LEU A 6 54.83 49.77 3.48
N CYS A 7 53.95 50.13 4.42
CA CYS A 7 52.49 49.89 4.43
C CYS A 7 51.77 50.29 3.12
N GLU A 8 50.67 49.61 2.76
CA GLU A 8 49.45 50.20 2.16
C GLU A 8 48.25 49.22 2.14
N LEU A 9 47.19 49.61 2.88
CA LEU A 9 45.74 49.59 2.56
C LEU A 9 44.97 48.35 2.00
N SER A 10 43.90 48.00 2.76
CA SER A 10 42.63 47.24 2.53
C SER A 10 42.02 47.18 1.10
N PRO A 11 41.06 46.26 0.76
CA PRO A 11 39.77 46.10 1.47
C PRO A 11 39.16 44.67 1.59
N LYS A 12 38.25 44.53 2.57
CA LYS A 12 37.31 43.40 2.71
C LYS A 12 36.33 43.33 1.52
N PRO A 13 35.89 42.13 1.08
CA PRO A 13 34.62 42.00 0.39
C PRO A 13 33.62 41.11 1.16
N ALA A 14 32.51 41.77 1.52
CA ALA A 14 31.11 41.35 1.40
C ALA A 14 30.65 39.92 1.76
N CYS A 15 29.91 39.83 2.87
CA CYS A 15 28.93 38.78 3.16
C CYS A 15 27.85 38.77 2.07
N HIS A 16 27.79 37.70 1.28
CA HIS A 16 26.67 37.39 0.41
C HIS A 16 25.93 36.20 1.02
N SER A 17 24.66 36.40 1.37
CA SER A 17 23.73 35.37 1.79
C SER A 17 23.39 34.44 0.61
N GLY A 18 24.22 33.42 0.41
CA GLY A 18 23.89 32.27 -0.44
C GLY A 18 23.48 31.10 0.43
N ARG A 19 22.21 30.67 0.35
CA ARG A 19 21.77 29.39 0.94
C ARG A 19 22.62 28.27 0.32
N PRO A 20 23.15 27.32 1.12
CA PRO A 20 23.90 26.20 0.56
C PRO A 20 22.98 25.39 -0.35
N ARG A 21 23.41 25.24 -1.61
CA ARG A 21 22.81 24.39 -2.62
C ARG A 21 23.03 22.95 -2.15
N ILE A 22 22.00 22.33 -1.58
CA ILE A 22 22.02 20.92 -1.20
C ILE A 22 22.04 20.13 -2.51
N THR A 23 23.22 19.72 -2.94
CA THR A 23 23.36 18.72 -4.00
C THR A 23 22.91 17.39 -3.41
N ASN A 24 21.82 16.87 -3.96
CA ASN A 24 21.20 15.60 -3.58
C ASN A 24 22.26 14.49 -3.62
N HIS A 25 22.76 14.08 -2.46
CA HIS A 25 23.59 12.89 -2.31
C HIS A 25 22.68 11.84 -1.69
N GLU A 26 22.20 10.93 -2.53
CA GLU A 26 21.39 9.75 -2.21
C GLU A 26 22.05 8.94 -1.11
N SER A 27 21.73 9.29 0.13
CA SER A 27 22.04 8.46 1.29
C SER A 27 20.87 7.51 1.45
N ARG A 28 21.01 6.33 0.84
CA ARG A 28 20.12 5.17 1.02
C ARG A 28 20.06 4.85 2.52
N ILE A 29 19.01 5.31 3.19
CA ILE A 29 18.58 4.70 4.46
C ILE A 29 18.11 3.30 4.07
N THR A 30 19.00 2.32 4.18
CA THR A 30 18.65 0.91 3.99
C THR A 30 17.89 0.48 5.24
N ASN A 31 16.59 0.21 5.08
CA ASN A 31 15.72 -0.20 6.16
C ASN A 31 16.19 -1.60 6.66
N PRO A 32 16.60 -1.77 7.93
CA PRO A 32 17.20 -3.03 8.42
C PRO A 32 16.27 -4.25 8.39
N TRP A 33 14.98 -4.03 8.09
CA TRP A 33 13.91 -5.03 8.11
C TRP A 33 13.27 -5.24 6.74
N GLU A 34 13.75 -4.57 5.69
CA GLU A 34 13.35 -4.85 4.31
C GLU A 34 13.92 -6.23 3.91
N SER A 35 13.10 -7.27 4.12
CA SER A 35 13.38 -8.55 3.49
C SER A 35 13.28 -8.35 1.99
N SER A 36 14.37 -8.61 1.27
CA SER A 36 14.47 -8.48 -0.19
C SER A 36 13.53 -9.43 -0.97
N VAL A 37 12.72 -10.22 -0.27
CA VAL A 37 11.85 -11.27 -0.80
C VAL A 37 10.45 -11.13 -0.23
N ASN A 38 9.45 -10.97 -1.10
CA ASN A 38 8.03 -10.92 -0.74
C ASN A 38 7.35 -12.30 -0.89
N LEU A 39 6.38 -12.65 -0.02
CA LEU A 39 5.58 -13.88 -0.11
C LEU A 39 4.85 -14.04 -1.46
N HIS A 40 4.42 -12.94 -2.08
CA HIS A 40 3.81 -12.94 -3.40
C HIS A 40 4.82 -13.40 -4.48
N GLN A 41 6.04 -12.86 -4.45
CA GLN A 41 7.12 -13.26 -5.36
C GLN A 41 7.52 -14.73 -5.15
N LEU A 42 7.55 -15.21 -3.89
CA LEU A 42 7.77 -16.62 -3.57
C LEU A 42 6.68 -17.54 -4.15
N ARG A 43 5.40 -17.13 -4.08
CA ARG A 43 4.28 -17.86 -4.70
C ARG A 43 4.42 -17.91 -6.21
N ILE A 44 4.70 -16.77 -6.85
CA ILE A 44 4.91 -16.70 -8.31
C ILE A 44 6.06 -17.62 -8.73
N PHE A 45 7.22 -17.48 -8.08
CA PHE A 45 8.39 -18.31 -8.34
C PHE A 45 8.09 -19.80 -8.19
N ALA A 46 7.47 -20.22 -7.07
CA ALA A 46 7.12 -21.61 -6.82
C ALA A 46 6.13 -22.17 -7.85
N THR A 47 5.18 -21.36 -8.32
CA THR A 47 4.26 -21.77 -9.38
C THR A 47 4.98 -21.92 -10.73
N VAL A 48 5.88 -21.00 -11.09
CA VAL A 48 6.69 -21.14 -12.31
C VAL A 48 7.60 -22.36 -12.24
N ALA A 49 8.23 -22.61 -11.09
CA ALA A 49 9.05 -23.79 -10.84
C ALA A 49 8.27 -25.09 -11.03
N ARG A 50 7.10 -25.20 -10.40
CA ARG A 50 6.23 -26.38 -10.49
C ARG A 50 5.71 -26.61 -11.91
N LEU A 51 5.34 -25.56 -12.63
CA LEU A 51 4.74 -25.66 -13.96
C LEU A 51 5.78 -25.62 -15.10
N GLY A 52 7.03 -25.26 -14.85
CA GLY A 52 8.08 -25.14 -15.88
C GLY A 52 7.70 -24.20 -17.05
N SER A 53 6.82 -23.22 -16.80
CA SER A 53 6.26 -22.34 -17.83
C SER A 53 5.71 -21.04 -17.22
N PHE A 54 6.24 -19.89 -17.66
CA PHE A 54 5.69 -18.58 -17.29
C PHE A 54 4.23 -18.39 -17.71
N SER A 55 3.83 -18.83 -18.92
CA SER A 55 2.45 -18.66 -19.42
C SER A 55 1.44 -19.47 -18.59
N ARG A 56 1.68 -20.77 -18.40
CA ARG A 56 0.85 -21.60 -17.51
C ARG A 56 0.80 -21.10 -16.06
N ALA A 57 1.91 -20.57 -15.54
CA ALA A 57 1.92 -19.97 -14.21
C ALA A 57 1.04 -18.71 -14.14
N ALA A 58 1.06 -17.88 -15.18
CA ALA A 58 0.19 -16.72 -15.29
C ALA A 58 -1.29 -17.12 -15.33
N GLU A 59 -1.63 -18.14 -16.12
CA GLU A 59 -2.98 -18.71 -16.18
C GLU A 59 -3.46 -19.23 -14.83
N GLU A 60 -2.62 -19.99 -14.11
CA GLU A 60 -2.99 -20.56 -12.81
C GLU A 60 -3.13 -19.50 -11.71
N LEU A 61 -2.33 -18.45 -11.78
CA LEU A 61 -2.37 -17.33 -10.84
C LEU A 61 -3.38 -16.25 -11.22
N HIS A 62 -4.06 -16.40 -12.37
CA HIS A 62 -4.98 -15.42 -12.92
C HIS A 62 -4.37 -14.02 -13.11
N ILE A 63 -3.08 -13.93 -13.46
CA ILE A 63 -2.36 -12.68 -13.76
C ILE A 63 -1.73 -12.73 -15.15
N SER A 64 -1.20 -11.60 -15.62
CA SER A 64 -0.56 -11.54 -16.95
C SER A 64 0.82 -12.22 -16.94
N GLN A 65 1.19 -12.87 -18.05
CA GLN A 65 2.54 -13.46 -18.19
C GLN A 65 3.67 -12.43 -18.06
N PRO A 66 3.56 -11.19 -18.59
CA PRO A 66 4.50 -10.12 -18.29
C PRO A 66 4.65 -9.85 -16.77
N SER A 67 3.56 -9.86 -16.01
CA SER A 67 3.60 -9.69 -14.54
C SER A 67 4.37 -10.81 -13.85
N VAL A 68 4.16 -12.07 -14.24
CA VAL A 68 4.94 -13.21 -13.72
C VAL A 68 6.43 -13.02 -14.01
N SER A 69 6.77 -12.62 -15.24
CA SER A 69 8.16 -12.43 -15.66
C SER A 69 8.85 -11.27 -14.94
N ILE A 70 8.17 -10.13 -14.75
CA ILE A 70 8.71 -8.98 -13.97
C ILE A 70 8.95 -9.39 -12.51
N GLN A 71 7.97 -10.03 -11.88
CA GLN A 71 8.07 -10.43 -10.46
C GLN A 71 9.19 -11.45 -10.21
N VAL A 72 9.41 -12.38 -11.14
CA VAL A 72 10.55 -13.30 -11.07
C VAL A 72 11.87 -12.55 -11.28
N ALA A 73 11.95 -11.63 -12.25
CA ALA A 73 13.16 -10.86 -12.51
C ALA A 73 13.53 -9.93 -11.34
N ASP A 74 12.54 -9.34 -10.67
CA ASP A 74 12.75 -8.51 -9.48
C ASP A 74 13.24 -9.35 -8.31
N LEU A 75 12.70 -10.56 -8.12
CA LEU A 75 13.18 -11.52 -7.12
C LEU A 75 14.63 -11.96 -7.40
N GLU A 76 14.96 -12.28 -8.65
CA GLU A 76 16.33 -12.60 -9.09
C GLU A 76 17.28 -11.43 -8.84
N ARG A 77 16.86 -10.19 -9.15
CA ARG A 77 17.65 -8.97 -8.90
C ARG A 77 17.88 -8.73 -7.41
N ALA A 78 16.86 -8.94 -6.59
CA ALA A 78 16.91 -8.74 -5.15
C ALA A 78 17.80 -9.79 -4.45
N LEU A 79 17.87 -11.00 -4.99
CA LEU A 79 18.76 -12.07 -4.53
C LEU A 79 20.15 -12.02 -5.19
N GLY A 80 20.31 -11.26 -6.27
CA GLY A 80 21.55 -11.13 -7.03
C GLY A 80 21.94 -12.40 -7.79
N VAL A 81 21.00 -13.31 -8.05
CA VAL A 81 21.24 -14.61 -8.71
C VAL A 81 20.09 -14.97 -9.65
N ASP A 82 20.41 -15.65 -10.75
CA ASP A 82 19.40 -16.24 -11.63
C ASP A 82 18.82 -17.51 -10.98
N LEU A 83 17.50 -17.59 -10.92
CA LEU A 83 16.75 -18.73 -10.36
C LEU A 83 16.31 -19.71 -11.44
N PHE A 84 16.19 -19.26 -12.69
CA PHE A 84 15.85 -20.10 -13.85
C PHE A 84 16.95 -20.15 -14.90
N LYS A 85 17.08 -21.30 -15.58
CA LYS A 85 18.00 -21.48 -16.70
C LYS A 85 17.46 -20.83 -17.97
N GLN A 86 18.24 -19.95 -18.59
CA GLN A 86 17.87 -19.27 -19.84
C GLN A 86 17.84 -20.26 -21.02
N GLY A 87 16.83 -20.12 -21.89
CA GLY A 87 16.76 -20.84 -23.17
C GLY A 87 16.27 -22.29 -23.11
N GLU A 88 16.02 -22.86 -21.93
CA GLU A 88 15.48 -24.22 -21.80
C GLU A 88 13.95 -24.26 -21.90
N ARG A 89 13.41 -25.22 -22.67
CA ARG A 89 11.97 -25.54 -22.71
C ARG A 89 11.79 -27.05 -22.49
N PRO A 90 11.13 -27.48 -21.40
CA PRO A 90 10.51 -26.68 -20.33
C PRO A 90 11.55 -25.92 -19.48
N ILE A 91 11.10 -24.85 -18.83
CA ILE A 91 11.95 -24.03 -17.97
C ILE A 91 12.42 -24.85 -16.78
N ARG A 92 13.70 -24.71 -16.40
CA ARG A 92 14.31 -25.42 -15.27
C ARG A 92 14.95 -24.45 -14.29
N LEU A 93 15.05 -24.88 -13.04
CA LEU A 93 15.73 -24.14 -11.99
C LEU A 93 17.25 -24.21 -12.13
N THR A 94 17.92 -23.15 -11.68
CA THR A 94 19.35 -23.17 -11.34
C THR A 94 19.56 -23.86 -9.99
N GLU A 95 20.82 -24.04 -9.57
CA GLU A 95 21.13 -24.55 -8.21
C GLU A 95 20.57 -23.61 -7.12
N ALA A 96 20.72 -22.30 -7.30
CA ALA A 96 20.10 -21.29 -6.44
C ALA A 96 18.57 -21.37 -6.45
N GLY A 97 17.98 -21.58 -7.64
CA GLY A 97 16.55 -21.82 -7.80
C GLY A 97 16.06 -23.02 -7.00
N SER A 98 16.76 -24.16 -7.06
CA SER A 98 16.41 -25.35 -6.28
C SER A 98 16.50 -25.11 -4.77
N VAL A 99 17.52 -24.40 -4.30
CA VAL A 99 17.63 -24.02 -2.88
C VAL A 99 16.42 -23.16 -2.47
N LEU A 100 16.08 -22.15 -3.27
CA LEU A 100 14.95 -21.28 -2.99
C LEU A 100 13.63 -22.04 -3.02
N GLU A 101 13.43 -22.98 -3.94
CA GLU A 101 12.22 -23.80 -4.04
C GLU A 101 11.95 -24.58 -2.75
N ASP A 102 13.00 -25.17 -2.16
CA ASP A 102 12.89 -25.89 -0.89
C ASP A 102 12.43 -25.00 0.27
N TYR A 103 12.98 -23.79 0.36
CA TYR A 103 12.57 -22.82 1.38
C TYR A 103 11.18 -22.26 1.07
N ALA A 104 10.88 -21.89 -0.17
CA ALA A 104 9.60 -21.36 -0.60
C ALA A 104 8.46 -22.33 -0.23
N ARG A 105 8.61 -23.61 -0.56
CA ARG A 105 7.65 -24.65 -0.20
C ARG A 105 7.40 -24.72 1.31
N ARG A 106 8.46 -24.66 2.13
CA ARG A 106 8.35 -24.71 3.60
C ARG A 106 7.69 -23.46 4.17
N ILE A 107 8.06 -22.29 3.66
CA ILE A 107 7.50 -21.00 4.09
C ILE A 107 6.02 -20.93 3.74
N LEU A 108 5.65 -21.25 2.50
CA LEU A 108 4.25 -21.21 2.07
C LEU A 108 3.39 -22.21 2.85
N ALA A 109 3.88 -23.42 3.10
CA ALA A 109 3.18 -24.38 3.95
C ALA A 109 2.99 -23.90 5.40
N LEU A 110 3.99 -23.20 5.96
CA LEU A 110 3.89 -22.61 7.30
C LEU A 110 2.86 -21.46 7.32
N VAL A 111 2.84 -20.62 6.29
CA VAL A 111 1.86 -19.54 6.15
C VAL A 111 0.44 -20.11 6.03
N ASP A 112 0.23 -21.06 5.13
CA ASP A 112 -1.06 -21.73 4.94
C ASP A 112 -1.54 -22.41 6.24
N GLY A 113 -0.63 -23.09 6.94
CA GLY A 113 -0.93 -23.72 8.22
C GLY A 113 -1.29 -22.71 9.33
N ALA A 114 -0.58 -21.57 9.38
CA ALA A 114 -0.88 -20.50 10.33
C ALA A 114 -2.26 -19.87 10.04
N GLU A 115 -2.60 -19.63 8.78
CA GLU A 115 -3.92 -19.12 8.39
C GLU A 115 -5.04 -20.09 8.78
N ALA A 116 -4.85 -21.38 8.52
CA ALA A 116 -5.81 -22.42 8.88
C ALA A 116 -6.02 -22.49 10.40
N ALA A 117 -4.93 -22.54 11.18
CA ALA A 117 -4.99 -22.59 12.64
C ALA A 117 -5.70 -21.37 13.24
N VAL A 118 -5.48 -20.17 12.68
CA VAL A 118 -6.18 -18.95 13.13
C VAL A 118 -7.66 -18.99 12.77
N LYS A 119 -8.03 -19.48 11.58
CA LYS A 119 -9.44 -19.66 11.18
C LYS A 119 -10.15 -20.65 12.12
N GLU A 120 -9.54 -21.79 12.44
CA GLU A 120 -10.08 -22.76 13.39
C GLU A 120 -10.24 -22.19 14.80
N ALA A 121 -9.26 -21.44 15.29
CA ALA A 121 -9.32 -20.77 16.59
C ALA A 121 -10.46 -19.74 16.67
N LYS A 122 -10.80 -19.07 15.57
CA LYS A 122 -11.97 -18.18 15.48
C LYS A 122 -13.29 -18.95 15.58
N HIS A 123 -13.37 -20.18 15.08
CA HIS A 123 -14.57 -21.02 15.17
C HIS A 123 -14.79 -21.62 16.56
N LEU A 124 -13.72 -21.90 17.31
CA LEU A 124 -13.78 -22.36 18.71
C LEU A 124 -14.25 -21.29 19.70
N ARG A 125 -14.21 -20.00 19.32
CA ARG A 125 -14.72 -18.88 20.11
C ARG A 125 -16.18 -18.51 19.85
N ARG A 126 -16.95 -19.30 19.07
CA ARG A 126 -18.41 -19.15 19.08
C ARG A 126 -18.93 -19.64 20.44
N PRO A 127 -19.51 -18.77 21.30
CA PRO A 127 -20.09 -19.23 22.55
C PRO A 127 -21.22 -20.22 22.24
N ARG A 128 -21.24 -21.32 23.00
CA ARG A 128 -22.37 -22.25 23.05
C ARG A 128 -23.63 -21.45 23.36
N PRO A 129 -24.72 -21.53 22.56
CA PRO A 129 -25.94 -20.83 22.92
C PRO A 129 -26.48 -21.47 24.20
N ALA A 130 -26.32 -20.78 25.32
CA ALA A 130 -27.13 -21.03 26.49
C ALA A 130 -28.51 -20.45 26.18
N ALA A 131 -29.51 -21.32 26.27
CA ALA A 131 -30.90 -20.94 26.27
C ALA A 131 -31.14 -19.86 27.34
N ASP A 132 -32.10 -18.99 27.05
CA ASP A 132 -32.77 -18.06 27.95
C ASP A 132 -31.98 -16.79 28.36
N ALA A 133 -32.14 -15.72 27.56
CA ALA A 133 -32.40 -14.36 28.06
C ALA A 133 -32.59 -13.38 26.88
N ALA A 134 -33.79 -12.85 26.75
CA ALA A 134 -34.08 -11.64 26.00
C ALA A 134 -33.56 -10.43 26.79
N VAL A 135 -32.71 -9.59 26.19
CA VAL A 135 -32.71 -8.13 26.40
C VAL A 135 -32.11 -7.46 25.16
N ASP A 136 -32.75 -6.37 24.77
CA ASP A 136 -32.59 -5.61 23.53
C ASP A 136 -31.23 -4.90 23.39
N ALA A 137 -30.64 -5.01 22.20
CA ALA A 137 -29.60 -4.10 21.72
C ALA A 137 -29.65 -4.06 20.18
N GLU A 138 -30.54 -3.22 19.65
CA GLU A 138 -30.49 -2.71 18.28
C GLU A 138 -29.15 -2.00 18.06
N ALA A 139 -28.21 -2.67 17.40
CA ALA A 139 -27.22 -2.00 16.57
C ALA A 139 -27.83 -1.93 15.16
N ALA A 140 -28.46 -0.80 14.86
CA ALA A 140 -29.04 -0.52 13.55
C ALA A 140 -27.96 -0.66 12.45
N PRO A 141 -28.21 -1.43 11.38
CA PRO A 141 -27.40 -1.36 10.17
C PRO A 141 -27.78 -0.09 9.41
N LEU A 142 -26.89 0.90 9.39
CA LEU A 142 -26.99 1.98 8.43
C LEU A 142 -26.44 1.48 7.08
N GLY A 143 -27.34 1.30 6.11
CA GLY A 143 -26.99 1.08 4.71
C GLY A 143 -27.79 -0.05 4.07
N GLY A 144 -28.93 0.31 3.46
CA GLY A 144 -29.90 -0.62 2.88
C GLY A 144 -29.37 -1.56 1.81
N ALA A 145 -30.03 -2.72 1.74
CA ALA A 145 -29.73 -3.92 0.95
C ALA A 145 -29.89 -3.77 -0.59
N ASP A 146 -29.44 -2.66 -1.17
CA ASP A 146 -29.48 -2.43 -2.62
C ASP A 146 -28.29 -1.56 -3.12
N ALA A 147 -27.20 -1.52 -2.37
CA ALA A 147 -25.96 -0.84 -2.77
C ALA A 147 -24.95 -1.88 -3.28
N GLY A 148 -24.44 -1.70 -4.50
CA GLY A 148 -23.27 -2.43 -4.98
C GLY A 148 -22.04 -2.24 -4.08
N PRO A 149 -20.93 -2.95 -4.33
CA PRO A 149 -19.74 -2.86 -3.49
C PRO A 149 -19.22 -1.41 -3.41
N PRO A 150 -18.68 -0.96 -2.26
CA PRO A 150 -18.19 0.42 -2.09
C PRO A 150 -17.03 0.76 -3.02
N PHE A 151 -16.27 -0.26 -3.45
CA PHE A 151 -15.23 -0.16 -4.45
C PHE A 151 -14.95 -1.52 -5.11
N GLU A 152 -14.30 -1.49 -6.26
CA GLU A 152 -13.73 -2.63 -6.98
C GLU A 152 -12.21 -2.45 -7.11
N VAL A 153 -11.46 -3.54 -7.03
CA VAL A 153 -10.00 -3.52 -7.21
C VAL A 153 -9.65 -3.70 -8.68
N ILE A 154 -8.76 -2.85 -9.19
CA ILE A 154 -8.17 -2.99 -10.53
C ILE A 154 -6.72 -3.45 -10.37
N GLU A 155 -6.37 -4.57 -11.00
CA GLU A 155 -4.97 -4.95 -11.21
C GLU A 155 -4.57 -4.62 -12.65
N HIS A 156 -3.58 -3.73 -12.82
CA HIS A 156 -3.04 -3.46 -14.15
C HIS A 156 -1.51 -3.38 -14.13
N THR A 157 -0.88 -4.48 -14.56
CA THR A 157 0.50 -4.63 -15.05
C THR A 157 1.71 -4.13 -14.23
N ALA A 158 1.55 -3.37 -13.15
CA ALA A 158 2.58 -3.00 -12.16
C ALA A 158 1.96 -2.17 -11.01
N ASP A 159 0.86 -1.48 -11.28
CA ASP A 159 0.17 -0.59 -10.35
C ASP A 159 -1.13 -1.23 -9.85
N VAL A 160 -1.43 -1.06 -8.56
CA VAL A 160 -2.72 -1.44 -7.98
C VAL A 160 -3.66 -0.23 -8.04
N GLY A 161 -4.95 -0.48 -8.19
CA GLY A 161 -5.93 0.59 -8.27
C GLY A 161 -7.28 0.19 -7.73
N ILE A 162 -8.14 1.19 -7.57
CA ILE A 162 -9.55 0.99 -7.24
C ILE A 162 -10.46 1.75 -8.21
N ILE A 163 -11.69 1.25 -8.33
CA ILE A 163 -12.85 2.03 -8.73
C ILE A 163 -13.72 2.16 -7.49
N ALA A 164 -13.81 3.35 -6.90
CA ALA A 164 -14.71 3.62 -5.78
C ALA A 164 -16.05 4.15 -6.29
N TYR A 165 -17.12 3.88 -5.53
CA TYR A 165 -18.48 4.30 -5.86
C TYR A 165 -19.11 5.06 -4.70
N GLY A 166 -20.02 6.00 -4.96
CA GLY A 166 -20.77 6.68 -3.90
C GLY A 166 -22.07 7.31 -4.40
N ARG A 167 -23.10 7.38 -3.54
CA ARG A 167 -24.35 8.09 -3.84
C ARG A 167 -24.16 9.61 -3.73
N SER A 168 -23.20 10.03 -2.92
CA SER A 168 -22.71 11.41 -2.84
C SER A 168 -21.19 11.47 -3.06
N LEU A 169 -20.67 12.69 -3.24
CA LEU A 169 -19.23 12.89 -3.45
C LEU A 169 -18.45 12.61 -2.14
N GLU A 170 -19.04 12.93 -1.00
CA GLU A 170 -18.53 12.62 0.34
C GLU A 170 -18.41 11.11 0.56
N GLU A 171 -19.43 10.35 0.14
CA GLU A 171 -19.42 8.89 0.20
C GLU A 171 -18.35 8.32 -0.73
N LEU A 172 -18.21 8.85 -1.94
CA LEU A 172 -17.16 8.45 -2.88
C LEU A 172 -15.76 8.60 -2.29
N PHE A 173 -15.46 9.74 -1.67
CA PHE A 173 -14.16 10.01 -1.05
C PHE A 173 -13.89 9.12 0.17
N SER A 174 -14.93 8.81 0.94
CA SER A 174 -14.85 7.88 2.07
C SER A 174 -14.57 6.45 1.57
N HIS A 175 -15.26 6.00 0.52
CA HIS A 175 -15.05 4.69 -0.09
C HIS A 175 -13.72 4.57 -0.83
N ALA A 176 -13.22 5.65 -1.44
CA ALA A 176 -11.88 5.67 -2.04
C ALA A 176 -10.79 5.49 -0.96
N ALA A 177 -10.94 6.14 0.20
CA ALA A 177 -10.06 5.93 1.34
C ALA A 177 -10.11 4.49 1.85
N MET A 178 -11.31 3.92 2.00
CA MET A 178 -11.48 2.50 2.35
C MET A 178 -10.79 1.57 1.35
N GLY A 179 -10.95 1.83 0.05
CA GLY A 179 -10.33 1.04 -1.02
C GLY A 179 -8.80 1.12 -1.02
N MET A 180 -8.22 2.28 -0.72
CA MET A 180 -6.77 2.41 -0.54
C MET A 180 -6.28 1.64 0.69
N MET A 181 -6.97 1.79 1.83
CA MET A 181 -6.58 1.09 3.06
C MET A 181 -6.64 -0.43 2.93
N HIS A 182 -7.53 -0.96 2.07
CA HIS A 182 -7.62 -2.38 1.77
C HIS A 182 -6.28 -2.97 1.28
N PHE A 183 -5.49 -2.21 0.51
CA PHE A 183 -4.16 -2.63 0.07
C PHE A 183 -3.09 -2.47 1.15
N LEU A 184 -3.26 -1.50 2.04
CA LEU A 184 -2.26 -1.17 3.04
C LEU A 184 -2.32 -2.12 4.24
N ILE A 185 -3.51 -2.37 4.80
CA ILE A 185 -3.66 -3.01 6.11
C ILE A 185 -4.93 -3.85 6.24
N ASP A 186 -4.83 -4.97 6.97
CA ASP A 186 -5.99 -5.75 7.37
C ASP A 186 -6.88 -4.94 8.33
N ALA A 187 -8.05 -4.50 7.85
CA ALA A 187 -9.02 -3.74 8.64
C ALA A 187 -9.44 -4.46 9.93
N ALA A 188 -9.40 -5.80 9.98
CA ALA A 188 -9.72 -6.56 11.19
C ALA A 188 -8.63 -6.46 12.27
N SER A 189 -7.44 -5.99 11.92
CA SER A 189 -6.33 -5.77 12.86
C SER A 189 -6.41 -4.42 13.58
N VAL A 190 -7.27 -3.51 13.12
CA VAL A 190 -7.34 -2.12 13.58
C VAL A 190 -8.56 -1.86 14.45
N ARG A 191 -8.38 -1.15 15.55
CA ARG A 191 -9.41 -0.70 16.47
C ARG A 191 -9.52 0.83 16.39
N PRO A 192 -10.61 1.38 15.82
CA PRO A 192 -10.77 2.83 15.70
C PRO A 192 -11.18 3.44 17.04
N ILE A 193 -10.20 3.68 17.92
CA ILE A 193 -10.40 4.22 19.28
C ILE A 193 -10.01 5.69 19.41
N GLU A 194 -9.20 6.20 18.47
CA GLU A 194 -8.77 7.60 18.41
C GLU A 194 -9.31 8.23 17.12
N GLN A 195 -9.69 9.50 17.18
CA GLN A 195 -10.19 10.27 16.03
C GLN A 195 -9.28 11.48 15.77
N ARG A 196 -8.94 11.69 14.50
CA ARG A 196 -8.19 12.86 14.01
C ARG A 196 -8.98 13.55 12.91
N THR A 197 -9.11 14.86 13.02
CA THR A 197 -9.70 15.67 11.93
C THR A 197 -8.60 16.06 10.95
N ARG A 198 -8.86 15.86 9.66
CA ARG A 198 -7.98 16.22 8.55
C ARG A 198 -8.64 17.23 7.65
N THR A 199 -7.84 18.12 7.09
CA THR A 199 -8.27 19.16 6.16
C THR A 199 -7.28 19.22 5.02
N VAL A 200 -7.78 19.11 3.79
CA VAL A 200 -6.96 19.21 2.58
C VAL A 200 -7.60 20.21 1.61
N GLU A 201 -6.76 20.82 0.77
CA GLU A 201 -7.17 21.80 -0.24
C GLU A 201 -6.57 21.43 -1.60
N ALA A 202 -7.27 21.75 -2.68
CA ALA A 202 -6.77 21.62 -4.05
C ALA A 202 -7.49 22.60 -4.99
N GLU A 203 -7.00 22.70 -6.22
CA GLU A 203 -7.59 23.58 -7.24
C GLU A 203 -8.89 23.00 -7.84
N ASP A 204 -9.05 21.68 -7.80
CA ASP A 204 -10.19 20.95 -8.34
C ASP A 204 -10.51 19.70 -7.50
N ARG A 205 -11.56 18.97 -7.93
CA ARG A 205 -12.05 17.78 -7.21
C ARG A 205 -11.09 16.60 -7.32
N GLU A 206 -10.43 16.44 -8.47
CA GLU A 206 -9.47 15.38 -8.73
C GLU A 206 -8.25 15.54 -7.81
N GLY A 207 -7.71 16.76 -7.74
CA GLY A 207 -6.65 17.12 -6.82
C GLY A 207 -7.08 16.99 -5.36
N LEU A 208 -8.33 17.30 -5.02
CA LEU A 208 -8.85 17.08 -3.66
C LEU A 208 -8.81 15.60 -3.29
N LEU A 209 -9.19 14.70 -4.20
CA LEU A 209 -9.16 13.26 -3.96
C LEU A 209 -7.72 12.77 -3.76
N ILE A 210 -6.79 13.23 -4.61
CA ILE A 210 -5.38 12.87 -4.49
C ILE A 210 -4.77 13.37 -3.19
N ASN A 211 -5.00 14.64 -2.84
CA ASN A 211 -4.49 15.21 -1.59
C ASN A 211 -5.10 14.53 -0.37
N TRP A 212 -6.38 14.16 -0.44
CA TRP A 212 -7.04 13.39 0.60
C TRP A 212 -6.39 12.03 0.83
N LEU A 213 -6.18 11.25 -0.23
CA LEU A 213 -5.57 9.92 -0.14
C LEU A 213 -4.10 10.01 0.32
N ASN A 214 -3.34 10.97 -0.21
CA ASN A 214 -1.95 11.18 0.20
C ASN A 214 -1.82 11.67 1.65
N ASP A 215 -2.78 12.45 2.15
CA ASP A 215 -2.82 12.86 3.55
C ASP A 215 -3.05 11.67 4.50
N LEU A 216 -3.85 10.69 4.09
CA LEU A 216 -4.02 9.43 4.84
C LEU A 216 -2.75 8.56 4.83
N LEU A 217 -2.03 8.52 3.71
CA LEU A 217 -0.71 7.88 3.65
C LEU A 217 0.29 8.58 4.58
N LEU A 218 0.24 9.91 4.67
CA LEU A 218 1.09 10.69 5.58
C LEU A 218 0.74 10.40 7.05
N LEU A 219 -0.55 10.31 7.39
CA LEU A 219 -1.00 9.86 8.71
C LEU A 219 -0.38 8.51 9.10
N LEU A 220 -0.38 7.57 8.16
CA LEU A 220 0.16 6.24 8.40
C LEU A 220 1.69 6.26 8.51
N ASN A 221 2.37 6.78 7.50
CA ASN A 221 3.80 6.61 7.31
C ASN A 221 4.65 7.60 8.13
N ALA A 222 4.17 8.83 8.31
CA ALA A 222 4.92 9.87 9.02
C ALA A 222 4.43 10.05 10.46
N GLU A 223 3.11 9.95 10.70
CA GLU A 223 2.53 10.17 12.03
C GLU A 223 2.33 8.86 12.82
N GLY A 224 2.54 7.70 12.20
CA GLY A 224 2.41 6.40 12.86
C GLY A 224 0.98 6.12 13.32
N PHE A 225 -0.03 6.53 12.56
CA PHE A 225 -1.44 6.36 12.88
C PHE A 225 -2.14 5.58 11.78
N VAL A 226 -2.77 4.45 12.11
CA VAL A 226 -3.50 3.61 11.16
C VAL A 226 -4.94 4.09 11.00
N PRO A 227 -5.32 4.65 9.83
CA PRO A 227 -6.69 5.03 9.53
C PRO A 227 -7.57 3.80 9.29
N ALA A 228 -8.80 3.78 9.81
CA ALA A 228 -9.72 2.65 9.62
C ALA A 228 -11.16 3.07 9.29
N ARG A 229 -11.59 4.27 9.68
CA ARG A 229 -12.91 4.82 9.33
C ARG A 229 -12.78 6.26 8.88
N PHE A 230 -13.60 6.63 7.91
CA PHE A 230 -13.54 7.92 7.22
C PHE A 230 -14.93 8.52 7.17
N GLU A 231 -15.09 9.71 7.74
CA GLU A 231 -16.33 10.47 7.67
C GLU A 231 -16.03 11.87 7.13
N VAL A 232 -16.33 12.09 5.86
CA VAL A 232 -16.22 13.41 5.24
C VAL A 232 -17.33 14.32 5.81
N ARG A 233 -16.93 15.38 6.51
CA ARG A 233 -17.84 16.34 7.18
C ARG A 233 -18.20 17.52 6.29
N GLU A 234 -17.24 17.96 5.50
CA GLU A 234 -17.40 19.09 4.60
C GLU A 234 -16.64 18.80 3.31
N LEU A 235 -17.31 18.99 2.18
CA LEU A 235 -16.72 18.87 0.87
C LEU A 235 -17.19 20.00 -0.03
N THR A 236 -16.22 20.76 -0.53
CA THR A 236 -16.43 21.86 -1.48
C THR A 236 -15.62 21.57 -2.75
N GLY A 237 -15.68 22.48 -3.73
CA GLY A 237 -14.88 22.31 -4.96
C GLY A 237 -13.36 22.34 -4.74
N THR A 238 -12.88 22.93 -3.65
CA THR A 238 -11.44 23.17 -3.41
C THR A 238 -10.97 22.84 -2.00
N ARG A 239 -11.86 22.42 -1.09
CA ARG A 239 -11.52 22.02 0.29
C ARG A 239 -12.33 20.80 0.71
N LEU A 240 -11.66 19.87 1.39
CA LEU A 240 -12.24 18.73 2.10
C LEU A 240 -11.87 18.79 3.58
N ARG A 241 -12.83 18.51 4.45
CA ARG A 241 -12.62 18.25 5.87
C ARG A 241 -13.26 16.92 6.25
N ALA A 242 -12.49 16.04 6.87
CA ALA A 242 -12.94 14.71 7.26
C ALA A 242 -12.47 14.34 8.67
N ASP A 243 -13.28 13.55 9.35
CA ASP A 243 -12.90 12.86 10.57
C ASP A 243 -12.40 11.47 10.23
N VAL A 244 -11.21 11.14 10.73
CA VAL A 244 -10.53 9.87 10.52
C VAL A 244 -10.42 9.16 11.86
N ALA A 245 -11.07 8.01 12.00
CA ALA A 245 -10.92 7.18 13.19
C ALA A 245 -9.94 6.03 12.94
N GLY A 246 -9.14 5.71 13.94
CA GLY A 246 -8.02 4.79 13.84
C GLY A 246 -7.33 4.57 15.18
N GLU A 247 -6.07 4.16 15.12
CA GLU A 247 -5.20 4.01 16.30
C GLU A 247 -3.72 4.13 15.93
N PRO A 248 -2.83 4.43 16.90
CA PRO A 248 -1.40 4.37 16.69
C PRO A 248 -0.93 3.01 16.16
N VAL A 249 0.10 3.01 15.33
CA VAL A 249 0.69 1.80 14.74
C VAL A 249 1.23 0.89 15.85
N ASP A 250 0.76 -0.35 15.86
CA ASP A 250 1.24 -1.44 16.72
C ASP A 250 1.92 -2.51 15.84
N PRO A 251 3.26 -2.63 15.90
CA PRO A 251 4.02 -3.59 15.08
C PRO A 251 3.69 -5.06 15.34
N GLU A 252 3.12 -5.42 16.49
CA GLU A 252 2.80 -6.81 16.83
C GLU A 252 1.41 -7.22 16.32
N ARG A 253 0.50 -6.24 16.22
CA ARG A 253 -0.90 -6.48 15.80
C ARG A 253 -1.15 -6.18 14.33
N HIS A 254 -0.61 -5.07 13.83
CA HIS A 254 -0.94 -4.58 12.49
C HIS A 254 -0.23 -5.39 11.41
N ARG A 255 -1.02 -5.84 10.43
CA ARG A 255 -0.53 -6.62 9.29
C ARG A 255 -0.65 -5.79 8.02
N PHE A 256 0.49 -5.35 7.52
CA PHE A 256 0.57 -4.60 6.28
C PHE A 256 0.66 -5.55 5.08
N HIS A 257 -0.08 -5.25 4.00
CA HIS A 257 -0.16 -6.11 2.82
C HIS A 257 0.71 -5.61 1.66
N LEU A 258 0.60 -4.32 1.34
CA LEU A 258 1.37 -3.64 0.31
C LEU A 258 1.86 -2.30 0.86
N ASP A 259 3.03 -1.86 0.39
CA ASP A 259 3.50 -0.50 0.62
C ASP A 259 2.98 0.35 -0.54
N VAL A 260 2.05 1.27 -0.26
CA VAL A 260 1.58 2.25 -1.23
C VAL A 260 2.27 3.56 -0.93
N LYS A 261 3.05 4.05 -1.89
CA LYS A 261 3.83 5.29 -1.75
C LYS A 261 2.99 6.53 -2.00
N ALA A 262 2.10 6.47 -2.99
CA ALA A 262 1.27 7.60 -3.37
C ALA A 262 -0.01 7.18 -4.14
N ALA A 263 -1.08 7.95 -3.97
CA ALA A 263 -2.15 8.02 -4.95
C ALA A 263 -1.72 8.96 -6.10
N THR A 264 -1.94 8.54 -7.34
CA THR A 264 -1.43 9.24 -8.52
C THR A 264 -2.54 9.81 -9.39
N TYR A 265 -2.21 10.85 -10.17
CA TYR A 265 -3.08 11.36 -11.23
C TYR A 265 -3.15 10.43 -12.46
N HIS A 266 -2.36 9.34 -12.49
CA HIS A 266 -2.32 8.44 -13.63
C HIS A 266 -3.66 7.70 -13.77
N GLN A 267 -4.36 7.92 -14.87
CA GLN A 267 -5.71 7.36 -15.12
C GLN A 267 -6.74 7.70 -14.04
N LEU A 268 -6.52 8.80 -13.31
CA LEU A 268 -7.50 9.36 -12.41
C LEU A 268 -8.71 9.84 -13.22
N ASP A 269 -9.89 9.32 -12.88
CA ASP A 269 -11.16 9.74 -13.48
C ASP A 269 -12.20 9.84 -12.37
N VAL A 270 -12.81 11.02 -12.20
CA VAL A 270 -13.88 11.25 -11.23
C VAL A 270 -15.10 11.77 -11.98
N ARG A 271 -16.14 10.94 -12.05
CA ARG A 271 -17.31 11.22 -12.87
C ARG A 271 -18.61 10.94 -12.13
N LYS A 272 -19.66 11.64 -12.55
CA LYS A 272 -21.02 11.43 -12.07
C LYS A 272 -21.85 10.84 -13.19
N ASN A 273 -22.23 9.58 -13.03
CA ASN A 273 -23.21 8.90 -13.89
C ASN A 273 -24.53 8.80 -13.10
N GLU A 274 -25.06 7.59 -12.91
CA GLU A 274 -26.18 7.32 -11.99
C GLU A 274 -25.74 7.43 -10.51
N MET A 275 -24.49 7.06 -10.24
CA MET A 275 -23.78 7.29 -8.99
C MET A 275 -22.43 7.96 -9.27
N TRP A 276 -21.78 8.47 -8.24
CA TRP A 276 -20.41 8.94 -8.32
C TRP A 276 -19.46 7.74 -8.45
N GLU A 277 -18.47 7.89 -9.32
CA GLU A 277 -17.44 6.89 -9.59
C GLU A 277 -16.08 7.58 -9.64
N ALA A 278 -15.08 6.98 -9.00
CA ALA A 278 -13.69 7.43 -9.05
C ALA A 278 -12.76 6.26 -9.33
N ARG A 279 -11.98 6.35 -10.42
CA ARG A 279 -10.86 5.46 -10.69
C ARG A 279 -9.58 6.08 -10.13
N VAL A 280 -8.83 5.35 -9.32
CA VAL A 280 -7.56 5.80 -8.75
C VAL A 280 -6.52 4.69 -8.91
N ILE A 281 -5.31 5.07 -9.35
CA ILE A 281 -4.15 4.19 -9.43
C ILE A 281 -3.11 4.62 -8.39
N PHE A 282 -2.53 3.63 -7.73
CA PHE A 282 -1.57 3.79 -6.65
C PHE A 282 -0.17 3.38 -7.12
N ASP A 283 0.82 4.20 -6.76
CA ASP A 283 2.24 3.89 -6.89
C ASP A 283 2.66 3.05 -5.67
N VAL A 284 3.19 1.86 -5.93
CA VAL A 284 3.62 0.86 -4.92
C VAL A 284 5.14 0.73 -4.84
#